data_AF-A0A969L393-F1
#
_entry.id   AF-A0A969L393-F1
#
_cell.length_a   1.000
_cell.length_b   1.000
_cell.length_c   1.000
_cell.angle_alpha   90.00
_cell.angle_beta   90.00
_cell.angle_gamma   90.00
#
_symmetry.space_group_name_H-M   'P 1'
#
loop_
_entity.id
_entity.type
_entity.pdbx_description
1 polymer ?
#
loop_
_entity_poly.entity_id
_entity_poly.type
_entity_poly.pdbx_seq_one_letter_code
_entity_poly.pdbx_strand_id
1 'polypeptide(L)'
;PAPLPPCPPAHLEAAGPPHRRPRPHPGRGGVFNPSVDPALLRFKPEVVKWLEARQSEDPLFRLNSFDTPDGRGNKVFLANAGMYSNLFDVRGYDSIIPAQYGRFMHLFQENGDLFFNRIGPLYYDGYAALDSALLDLLGVRYILTTVDISNPNYQLVYDNEIRVYENTDALPRAFVVQDKEDLSGFPKPDRSGWPEEMGLALRSLNPREKVILDGETNGLGHDMTPADAAEAVNSAPSSVDIISYTPNEIRLAAHLDQPGWLVLADAYFPGWRAYATEVAGVGGRGSESISQPSNLPTSNLPTEIELTIHRANGAFRAVYLQPGQWEVRFRYAPRSFQLGLYGSFLALVTLTLIGGYWAWGKLYRESETDSPIKRVAKNSLVPMIMALSNRLIDFAFALLMLRILQPEGAGRYAFAVAFIGLAEIVTRYGLGTLVTREVAADRSSSNRYLANVSILRLYLWLAALPFMAAILGLYVVFGGLTYDVIITVALFALGNLFSNLSDGLTAIFYAHEKAEYPAAIASITTLTRVSLGALTLLLGWGIIGLAGVSLVANLVTFLVLSYILVVKIFRPAPQVRPGPAKNNGGRKPAPHAQPSALDHLFPH
;
A
#
# COMPACT_ATOMS: atom_id res chain seq x y z
N PRO A 1 64.35 1.73 -14.33
CA PRO A 1 63.58 2.94 -13.96
C PRO A 1 64.43 3.89 -13.11
N ALA A 2 64.97 4.95 -13.72
CA ALA A 2 65.56 6.09 -13.01
C ALA A 2 64.50 7.21 -12.94
N PRO A 3 64.38 7.97 -11.83
CA PRO A 3 63.38 9.03 -11.71
C PRO A 3 63.87 10.34 -12.35
N LEU A 4 62.93 11.05 -13.00
CA LEU A 4 63.12 12.39 -13.57
C LEU A 4 63.17 13.48 -12.46
N PRO A 5 63.83 14.62 -12.70
CA PRO A 5 63.98 15.69 -11.70
C PRO A 5 62.73 16.60 -11.60
N PRO A 6 62.54 17.32 -10.48
CA PRO A 6 61.36 18.17 -10.26
C PRO A 6 61.44 19.51 -11.00
N CYS A 7 60.30 20.00 -11.48
CA CYS A 7 60.14 21.32 -12.11
C CYS A 7 60.22 22.48 -11.10
N PRO A 8 60.70 23.68 -11.51
CA PRO A 8 60.76 24.86 -10.64
C PRO A 8 59.40 25.59 -10.56
N PRO A 9 59.14 26.39 -9.50
CA PRO A 9 57.88 27.07 -9.31
C PRO A 9 57.72 28.29 -10.22
N ALA A 10 56.52 28.47 -10.77
CA ALA A 10 56.15 29.63 -11.58
C ALA A 10 55.89 30.86 -10.70
N HIS A 11 56.54 31.97 -11.02
CA HIS A 11 56.27 33.30 -10.47
C HIS A 11 54.98 33.87 -11.08
N LEU A 12 54.00 34.24 -10.23
CA LEU A 12 52.83 35.02 -10.60
C LEU A 12 53.08 36.49 -10.23
N GLU A 13 53.30 37.34 -11.22
CA GLU A 13 53.28 38.80 -11.07
C GLU A 13 51.84 39.32 -10.96
N ALA A 14 51.64 40.24 -10.00
CA ALA A 14 50.36 40.87 -9.69
C ALA A 14 50.17 42.18 -10.45
N ALA A 15 48.96 42.46 -10.93
CA ALA A 15 48.53 43.82 -11.28
C ALA A 15 47.01 44.01 -11.08
N GLY A 16 46.64 44.91 -10.15
CA GLY A 16 45.27 45.41 -9.93
C GLY A 16 44.98 45.71 -8.45
N PRO A 17 44.50 46.92 -8.05
CA PRO A 17 44.35 47.27 -6.65
C PRO A 17 43.18 46.49 -6.02
N PRO A 18 43.33 45.96 -4.80
CA PRO A 18 42.28 45.19 -4.15
C PRO A 18 41.17 46.14 -3.72
N HIS A 19 39.93 45.88 -4.13
CA HIS A 19 38.76 46.43 -3.46
C HIS A 19 38.90 46.19 -1.94
N ARG A 20 38.85 47.29 -1.17
CA ARG A 20 39.01 47.30 0.29
C ARG A 20 38.11 46.23 0.92
N ARG A 21 38.71 45.16 1.44
CA ARG A 21 38.04 44.27 2.40
C ARG A 21 37.75 45.08 3.68
N PRO A 22 36.55 44.97 4.29
CA PRO A 22 36.34 45.52 5.61
C PRO A 22 37.26 44.79 6.61
N ARG A 23 38.00 45.53 7.43
CA ARG A 23 38.81 44.97 8.52
C ARG A 23 37.89 44.34 9.57
N PRO A 24 38.23 43.16 10.13
CA PRO A 24 37.43 42.55 11.18
C PRO A 24 37.59 43.34 12.49
N HIS A 25 36.47 43.68 13.12
CA HIS A 25 36.43 44.15 14.50
C HIS A 25 36.83 42.99 15.44
N PRO A 26 37.79 43.16 16.36
CA PRO A 26 38.15 42.13 17.33
C PRO A 26 37.14 42.19 18.49
N GLY A 27 36.06 41.44 18.41
CA GLY A 27 35.08 41.41 19.51
C GLY A 27 33.69 40.89 19.22
N ARG A 28 33.53 39.86 18.39
CA ARG A 28 32.35 38.95 18.34
C ARG A 28 32.70 37.78 17.42
N GLY A 29 32.36 36.56 17.83
CA GLY A 29 32.62 35.34 17.08
C GLY A 29 32.20 35.49 15.62
N GLY A 30 33.13 35.15 14.71
CA GLY A 30 32.95 35.32 13.27
C GLY A 30 31.68 34.64 12.80
N VAL A 31 30.77 35.42 12.26
CA VAL A 31 29.55 34.92 11.63
C VAL A 31 29.96 34.27 10.32
N PHE A 32 30.27 32.97 10.36
CA PHE A 32 30.35 32.13 9.17
C PHE A 32 28.92 31.84 8.70
N ASN A 33 28.25 32.84 8.15
CA ASN A 33 27.08 32.66 7.30
C ASN A 33 27.46 33.16 5.91
N PRO A 34 27.92 32.28 5.01
CA PRO A 34 28.05 32.66 3.61
C PRO A 34 26.65 33.03 3.10
N SER A 35 26.38 34.32 2.94
CA SER A 35 25.18 34.82 2.26
C SER A 35 25.49 34.98 0.78
N VAL A 36 24.79 34.22 -0.06
CA VAL A 36 24.79 34.37 -1.52
C VAL A 36 23.60 35.25 -1.91
N ASP A 37 23.76 36.12 -2.90
CA ASP A 37 22.67 36.97 -3.40
C ASP A 37 21.51 36.10 -3.91
N PRO A 38 20.29 36.19 -3.32
CA PRO A 38 19.12 35.43 -3.79
C PRO A 38 18.73 35.74 -5.24
N ALA A 39 19.16 36.88 -5.81
CA ALA A 39 18.93 37.20 -7.22
C ALA A 39 19.52 36.15 -8.17
N LEU A 40 20.58 35.45 -7.75
CA LEU A 40 21.18 34.36 -8.53
C LEU A 40 20.23 33.18 -8.73
N LEU A 41 19.23 32.99 -7.85
CA LEU A 41 18.19 31.97 -8.04
C LEU A 41 17.21 32.34 -9.16
N ARG A 42 17.12 33.62 -9.54
CA ARG A 42 16.22 34.11 -10.61
C ARG A 42 16.92 34.20 -11.96
N PHE A 43 18.24 34.05 -12.00
CA PHE A 43 18.99 34.04 -13.24
C PHE A 43 18.62 32.80 -14.05
N LYS A 44 18.20 33.01 -15.30
CA LYS A 44 17.85 31.95 -16.23
C LYS A 44 18.65 32.16 -17.53
N PRO A 45 19.57 31.23 -17.89
CA PRO A 45 20.32 31.29 -19.15
C PRO A 45 19.41 31.32 -20.38
N GLU A 46 19.88 31.88 -21.49
CA GLU A 46 19.09 31.98 -22.73
C GLU A 46 18.77 30.58 -23.30
N VAL A 47 19.69 29.64 -23.22
CA VAL A 47 19.47 28.24 -23.61
C VAL A 47 18.35 27.58 -22.80
N VAL A 48 18.20 27.92 -21.52
CA VAL A 48 17.10 27.39 -20.69
C VAL A 48 15.77 27.99 -21.12
N LYS A 49 15.71 29.29 -21.41
CA LYS A 49 14.50 29.93 -21.95
C LYS A 49 14.11 29.34 -23.31
N TRP A 50 15.10 29.06 -24.15
CA TRP A 50 14.90 28.42 -25.44
C TRP A 50 14.35 26.99 -25.28
N LEU A 51 14.91 26.20 -24.35
CA LEU A 51 14.42 24.85 -24.04
C LEU A 51 13.00 24.87 -23.46
N GLU A 52 12.67 25.80 -22.57
CA GLU A 52 11.30 25.97 -22.06
C GLU A 52 10.32 26.34 -23.18
N ALA A 53 10.73 27.15 -24.16
CA ALA A 53 9.88 27.46 -25.31
C ALA A 53 9.55 26.21 -26.15
N ARG A 54 10.50 25.27 -26.26
CA ARG A 54 10.29 23.97 -26.94
C ARG A 54 9.29 23.06 -26.21
N GLN A 55 9.03 23.27 -24.92
CA GLN A 55 8.03 22.49 -24.18
C GLN A 55 6.59 22.72 -24.68
N SER A 56 6.34 23.79 -25.44
CA SER A 56 5.05 24.00 -26.10
C SER A 56 4.80 23.02 -27.25
N GLU A 57 5.87 22.47 -27.84
CA GLU A 57 5.82 21.51 -28.94
C GLU A 57 5.85 20.07 -28.39
N ASP A 58 6.74 19.82 -27.42
CA ASP A 58 6.83 18.54 -26.70
C ASP A 58 7.10 18.83 -25.21
N PRO A 59 6.09 18.75 -24.34
CA PRO A 59 6.27 19.12 -22.93
C PRO A 59 7.14 18.14 -22.14
N LEU A 60 7.42 16.95 -22.68
CA LEU A 60 8.02 15.83 -21.95
C LEU A 60 9.30 15.29 -22.60
N PHE A 61 9.89 16.02 -23.57
CA PHE A 61 11.21 15.68 -24.10
C PHE A 61 12.24 15.56 -22.98
N ARG A 62 13.29 14.77 -23.21
CA ARG A 62 14.44 14.69 -22.30
C ARG A 62 15.69 15.32 -22.89
N LEU A 63 16.54 15.73 -21.98
CA LEU A 63 17.85 16.30 -22.21
C LEU A 63 18.93 15.30 -21.83
N ASN A 64 20.07 15.41 -22.49
CA ASN A 64 21.36 14.93 -22.01
C ASN A 64 22.43 15.98 -22.36
N SER A 65 23.66 15.82 -21.86
CA SER A 65 24.79 16.63 -22.32
C SER A 65 25.91 15.75 -22.84
N PHE A 66 26.76 16.32 -23.68
CA PHE A 66 27.92 15.66 -24.26
C PHE A 66 29.20 16.44 -23.90
N ASP A 67 30.20 15.74 -23.35
CA ASP A 67 31.46 16.32 -22.86
C ASP A 67 32.70 15.62 -23.46
N THR A 68 33.85 16.30 -23.45
CA THR A 68 35.11 15.87 -24.09
C THR A 68 35.99 14.97 -23.20
N PRO A 69 36.99 14.25 -23.75
CA PRO A 69 37.86 13.34 -22.99
C PRO A 69 38.72 14.08 -21.94
N ASP A 70 39.05 15.35 -22.18
CA ASP A 70 39.92 16.16 -21.33
C ASP A 70 39.26 16.67 -20.04
N GLY A 71 37.97 16.38 -19.81
CA GLY A 71 37.31 16.96 -18.65
C GLY A 71 36.01 16.32 -18.23
N ARG A 72 36.05 15.72 -17.03
CA ARG A 72 35.02 15.93 -15.99
C ARG A 72 34.90 17.42 -15.56
N GLY A 73 35.16 18.35 -16.49
CA GLY A 73 35.61 19.72 -16.24
C GLY A 73 34.73 20.78 -16.89
N ASN A 74 34.24 20.58 -18.12
CA ASN A 74 33.35 21.56 -18.76
C ASN A 74 31.98 21.59 -18.05
N LYS A 75 31.54 20.45 -17.50
CA LYS A 75 30.35 20.35 -16.63
C LYS A 75 29.14 21.06 -17.24
N VAL A 76 28.96 20.90 -18.54
CA VAL A 76 27.89 21.55 -19.31
C VAL A 76 26.55 21.10 -18.73
N PHE A 77 25.76 22.09 -18.31
CA PHE A 77 24.42 21.91 -17.78
C PHE A 77 24.32 20.72 -16.80
N LEU A 78 24.84 20.88 -15.58
CA LEU A 78 24.93 19.80 -14.60
C LEU A 78 23.62 19.03 -14.42
N ALA A 79 23.73 17.72 -14.16
CA ALA A 79 22.58 16.88 -13.83
C ALA A 79 21.76 17.51 -12.69
N ASN A 80 20.43 17.35 -12.73
CA ASN A 80 19.45 17.97 -11.83
C ASN A 80 19.27 19.50 -12.02
N ALA A 81 20.13 20.22 -12.74
CA ALA A 81 19.98 21.68 -12.92
C ALA A 81 18.67 22.04 -13.65
N GLY A 82 18.24 21.19 -14.59
CA GLY A 82 16.97 21.35 -15.31
C GLY A 82 15.72 21.29 -14.43
N MET A 83 15.80 20.70 -13.23
CA MET A 83 14.65 20.56 -12.33
C MET A 83 14.02 21.91 -11.94
N TYR A 84 14.82 22.99 -11.84
CA TYR A 84 14.31 24.32 -11.52
C TYR A 84 13.37 24.88 -12.61
N SER A 85 13.54 24.40 -13.84
CA SER A 85 12.77 24.84 -15.02
C SER A 85 11.88 23.72 -15.58
N ASN A 86 11.56 22.70 -14.78
CA ASN A 86 10.77 21.51 -15.19
C ASN A 86 11.29 20.84 -16.48
N LEU A 87 12.60 20.90 -16.73
CA LEU A 87 13.23 20.21 -17.85
C LEU A 87 13.61 18.79 -17.42
N PHE A 88 13.23 17.80 -18.21
CA PHE A 88 13.53 16.39 -17.91
C PHE A 88 14.93 16.03 -18.36
N ASP A 89 15.70 15.42 -17.46
CA ASP A 89 17.08 15.00 -17.71
C ASP A 89 17.17 13.49 -17.48
N VAL A 90 17.84 12.76 -18.39
CA VAL A 90 18.12 11.33 -18.17
C VAL A 90 19.29 11.11 -17.23
N ARG A 91 20.07 12.16 -16.97
CA ARG A 91 21.14 12.16 -15.98
C ARG A 91 20.57 12.46 -14.60
N GLY A 92 21.36 12.18 -13.57
CA GLY A 92 20.96 12.45 -12.20
C GLY A 92 22.12 12.40 -11.23
N TYR A 93 22.07 13.22 -10.19
CA TYR A 93 22.88 13.08 -8.99
C TYR A 93 21.96 12.69 -7.83
N ASP A 94 22.09 11.47 -7.33
CA ASP A 94 21.23 10.93 -6.26
C ASP A 94 22.00 9.87 -5.46
N SER A 95 21.80 9.85 -4.13
CA SER A 95 22.44 8.87 -3.24
C SER A 95 21.95 7.44 -3.48
N ILE A 96 20.79 7.27 -4.10
CA ILE A 96 20.22 5.96 -4.42
C ILE A 96 19.79 5.98 -5.89
N ILE A 97 20.52 5.24 -6.73
CA ILE A 97 20.18 5.06 -8.15
C ILE A 97 19.60 3.65 -8.33
N PRO A 98 18.41 3.49 -8.97
CA PRO A 98 17.88 2.17 -9.27
C PRO A 98 18.88 1.34 -10.10
N ALA A 99 19.27 0.17 -9.60
CA ALA A 99 20.29 -0.67 -10.23
C ALA A 99 20.00 -0.98 -11.70
N GLN A 100 18.74 -1.24 -12.04
CA GLN A 100 18.29 -1.47 -13.41
C GLN A 100 18.51 -0.25 -14.34
N TYR A 101 18.35 0.97 -13.83
CA TYR A 101 18.58 2.18 -14.61
C TYR A 101 20.07 2.42 -14.80
N GLY A 102 20.87 2.21 -13.75
CA GLY A 102 22.33 2.24 -13.85
C GLY A 102 22.89 1.23 -14.87
N ARG A 103 22.36 -0.01 -14.86
CA ARG A 103 22.70 -1.05 -15.85
C ARG A 103 22.29 -0.65 -17.27
N PHE A 104 21.11 -0.04 -17.44
CA PHE A 104 20.65 0.46 -18.74
C PHE A 104 21.57 1.53 -19.30
N MET A 105 21.93 2.53 -18.49
CA MET A 105 22.86 3.58 -18.91
C MET A 105 24.24 3.03 -19.26
N HIS A 106 24.72 1.98 -18.57
CA HIS A 106 25.99 1.31 -18.88
C HIS A 106 26.03 0.62 -20.25
N LEU A 107 24.88 0.36 -20.89
CA LEU A 107 24.86 -0.31 -22.20
C LEU A 107 25.48 0.55 -23.30
N PHE A 108 25.18 1.84 -23.31
CA PHE A 108 25.71 2.77 -24.32
C PHE A 108 26.69 3.76 -23.71
N GLN A 109 26.89 3.75 -22.38
CA GLN A 109 27.82 4.64 -21.72
C GLN A 109 28.43 4.11 -20.40
N GLU A 110 29.71 3.78 -20.44
CA GLU A 110 30.53 3.54 -19.24
C GLU A 110 31.39 4.77 -18.92
N ASN A 111 31.23 5.39 -17.75
CA ASN A 111 31.97 6.61 -17.40
C ASN A 111 32.47 6.69 -15.95
N GLY A 112 32.23 5.65 -15.16
CA GLY A 112 32.62 5.59 -13.75
C GLY A 112 31.95 6.63 -12.84
N ASP A 113 30.99 7.42 -13.33
CA ASP A 113 30.31 8.45 -12.54
C ASP A 113 29.35 7.84 -11.50
N LEU A 114 28.93 6.58 -11.68
CA LEU A 114 28.17 5.83 -10.68
C LEU A 114 28.91 5.73 -9.34
N PHE A 115 30.25 5.69 -9.33
CA PHE A 115 31.04 5.72 -8.09
C PHE A 115 30.81 6.99 -7.27
N PHE A 116 30.41 8.08 -7.95
CA PHE A 116 30.08 9.36 -7.34
C PHE A 116 28.57 9.57 -7.25
N ASN A 117 27.77 8.50 -7.22
CA ASN A 117 26.32 8.57 -7.09
C ASN A 117 25.67 9.41 -8.22
N ARG A 118 26.18 9.22 -9.44
CA ARG A 118 25.78 10.03 -10.60
C ARG A 118 25.58 9.20 -11.86
N ILE A 119 24.49 9.46 -12.56
CA ILE A 119 24.37 9.20 -14.01
C ILE A 119 24.96 10.43 -14.73
N GLY A 120 26.10 10.22 -15.37
CA GLY A 120 26.91 11.28 -15.99
C GLY A 120 26.46 11.71 -17.39
N PRO A 121 27.08 12.77 -17.94
CA PRO A 121 26.89 13.19 -19.33
C PRO A 121 27.55 12.22 -20.30
N LEU A 122 27.07 12.11 -21.54
CA LEU A 122 27.74 11.36 -22.61
C LEU A 122 29.19 11.88 -22.80
N TYR A 123 30.18 10.98 -22.92
CA TYR A 123 31.59 11.37 -23.10
C TYR A 123 32.07 11.04 -24.52
N TYR A 124 32.99 11.87 -25.03
CA TYR A 124 33.47 11.88 -26.41
C TYR A 124 34.10 10.56 -26.92
N ASP A 125 34.74 9.78 -26.06
CA ASP A 125 35.20 8.43 -26.44
C ASP A 125 34.04 7.49 -26.85
N GLY A 126 32.79 7.95 -26.67
CA GLY A 126 31.56 7.29 -27.08
C GLY A 126 30.68 8.14 -28.00
N TYR A 127 31.16 8.69 -29.12
CA TYR A 127 30.25 9.06 -30.23
C TYR A 127 29.30 7.90 -30.59
N ALA A 128 29.75 6.66 -30.40
CA ALA A 128 28.92 5.45 -30.51
C ALA A 128 27.67 5.46 -29.59
N ALA A 129 27.72 6.18 -28.47
CA ALA A 129 26.56 6.38 -27.60
C ALA A 129 25.49 7.23 -28.29
N LEU A 130 25.89 8.23 -29.08
CA LEU A 130 24.98 9.07 -29.87
C LEU A 130 24.29 8.27 -30.98
N ASP A 131 24.93 7.21 -31.48
CA ASP A 131 24.35 6.26 -32.46
C ASP A 131 23.43 5.21 -31.82
N SER A 132 23.27 5.21 -30.50
CA SER A 132 22.48 4.19 -29.80
C SER A 132 20.98 4.50 -29.86
N ALA A 133 20.21 3.56 -30.42
CA ALA A 133 18.74 3.59 -30.35
C ALA A 133 18.18 3.59 -28.90
N LEU A 134 19.02 3.31 -27.90
CA LEU A 134 18.64 3.42 -26.49
C LEU A 134 18.51 4.88 -26.01
N LEU A 135 19.20 5.83 -26.65
CA LEU A 135 18.97 7.26 -26.43
C LEU A 135 17.62 7.71 -27.02
N ASP A 136 17.28 7.17 -28.18
CA ASP A 136 15.98 7.41 -28.82
C ASP A 136 14.86 6.90 -27.94
N LEU A 137 14.97 5.66 -27.44
CA LEU A 137 14.05 5.04 -26.49
C LEU A 137 13.90 5.86 -25.19
N LEU A 138 14.98 6.48 -24.73
CA LEU A 138 14.92 7.38 -23.58
C LEU A 138 14.17 8.68 -23.89
N GLY A 139 13.86 9.00 -25.15
CA GLY A 139 13.24 10.26 -25.55
C GLY A 139 14.18 11.46 -25.39
N VAL A 140 15.49 11.22 -25.50
CA VAL A 140 16.49 12.30 -25.45
C VAL A 140 16.44 13.06 -26.77
N ARG A 141 15.74 14.19 -26.76
CA ARG A 141 15.57 15.04 -27.95
C ARG A 141 16.66 16.08 -28.09
N TYR A 142 17.22 16.58 -26.98
CA TYR A 142 18.24 17.63 -27.04
C TYR A 142 19.53 17.22 -26.31
N ILE A 143 20.66 17.39 -27.00
CA ILE A 143 22.01 17.21 -26.47
C ILE A 143 22.68 18.57 -26.31
N LEU A 144 23.05 18.91 -25.08
CA LEU A 144 23.73 20.16 -24.73
C LEU A 144 25.25 19.95 -24.72
N THR A 145 26.02 20.81 -25.39
CA THR A 145 27.48 20.66 -25.45
C THR A 145 28.20 21.97 -25.81
N THR A 146 29.52 22.02 -25.59
CA THR A 146 30.40 23.11 -26.04
C THR A 146 31.26 22.71 -27.24
N VAL A 147 31.14 21.47 -27.72
CA VAL A 147 31.87 20.97 -28.89
C VAL A 147 30.94 20.64 -30.05
N ASP A 148 31.51 20.45 -31.22
CA ASP A 148 30.75 20.05 -32.39
C ASP A 148 30.46 18.55 -32.38
N ILE A 149 29.22 18.20 -32.72
CA ILE A 149 28.78 16.81 -32.91
C ILE A 149 28.75 16.53 -34.41
N SER A 150 29.70 15.72 -34.88
CA SER A 150 29.75 15.26 -36.28
C SER A 150 28.93 13.99 -36.47
N ASN A 151 27.60 14.08 -36.29
CA ASN A 151 26.67 12.97 -36.46
C ASN A 151 25.46 13.42 -37.30
N PRO A 152 25.12 12.74 -38.42
CA PRO A 152 24.04 13.14 -39.30
C PRO A 152 22.63 13.09 -38.67
N ASN A 153 22.43 12.28 -37.62
CA ASN A 153 21.14 12.17 -36.92
C ASN A 153 20.90 13.31 -35.92
N TYR A 154 21.88 14.22 -35.78
CA TYR A 154 21.84 15.33 -34.83
C TYR A 154 21.94 16.66 -35.57
N GLN A 155 20.87 17.46 -35.49
CA GLN A 155 20.81 18.77 -36.12
C GLN A 155 21.15 19.87 -35.13
N LEU A 156 22.10 20.75 -35.45
CA LEU A 156 22.36 21.94 -34.64
C LEU A 156 21.15 22.90 -34.72
N VAL A 157 20.50 23.15 -33.58
CA VAL A 157 19.27 23.96 -33.47
C VAL A 157 19.42 25.20 -32.58
N TYR A 158 20.53 25.28 -31.84
CA TYR A 158 20.90 26.43 -31.02
C TYR A 158 22.42 26.55 -30.97
N ASP A 159 22.95 27.76 -31.20
CA ASP A 159 24.39 28.04 -31.18
C ASP A 159 24.61 29.45 -30.61
N ASN A 160 24.84 29.52 -29.29
CA ASN A 160 25.11 30.78 -28.59
C ASN A 160 26.09 30.53 -27.43
N GLU A 161 25.66 30.61 -26.16
CA GLU A 161 26.55 30.33 -25.02
C GLU A 161 27.02 28.87 -24.97
N ILE A 162 26.20 27.97 -25.49
CA ILE A 162 26.49 26.56 -25.73
C ILE A 162 25.80 26.16 -27.04
N ARG A 163 26.07 24.94 -27.51
CA ARG A 163 25.38 24.32 -28.62
C ARG A 163 24.30 23.37 -28.13
N VAL A 164 23.16 23.34 -28.81
CA VAL A 164 22.14 22.32 -28.63
C VAL A 164 21.89 21.63 -29.96
N TYR A 165 22.03 20.31 -29.93
CA TYR A 165 21.71 19.44 -31.06
C TYR A 165 20.38 18.73 -30.80
N GLU A 166 19.49 18.74 -31.79
CA GLU A 166 18.25 17.96 -31.80
C GLU A 166 18.51 16.57 -32.38
N ASN A 167 18.17 15.54 -31.62
CA ASN A 167 18.07 14.16 -32.09
C ASN A 167 16.76 14.00 -32.85
N THR A 168 16.85 13.81 -34.17
CA THR A 168 15.66 13.67 -35.03
C THR A 168 14.97 12.31 -34.87
N ASP A 169 15.65 11.34 -34.27
CA ASP A 169 15.17 9.97 -34.05
C ASP A 169 14.63 9.75 -32.64
N ALA A 170 14.50 10.80 -31.80
CA ALA A 170 13.95 10.67 -30.46
C ALA A 170 12.51 10.10 -30.46
N LEU A 171 12.23 9.12 -29.60
CA LEU A 171 10.88 8.59 -29.39
C LEU A 171 10.08 9.46 -28.41
N PRO A 172 8.74 9.53 -28.56
CA PRO A 172 7.90 10.18 -27.57
C PRO A 172 7.97 9.43 -26.23
N ARG A 173 7.61 10.12 -25.14
CA ARG A 173 7.68 9.56 -23.78
C ARG A 173 6.86 8.28 -23.60
N ALA A 174 5.76 8.15 -24.33
CA ALA A 174 4.92 6.97 -24.38
C ALA A 174 4.57 6.63 -25.83
N PHE A 175 4.57 5.35 -26.18
CA PHE A 175 4.31 4.86 -27.53
C PHE A 175 3.79 3.42 -27.49
N VAL A 176 3.25 2.93 -28.62
CA VAL A 176 2.79 1.55 -28.77
C VAL A 176 3.71 0.79 -29.73
N VAL A 177 4.02 -0.46 -29.37
CA VAL A 177 4.68 -1.43 -30.27
C VAL A 177 3.90 -2.74 -30.29
N GLN A 178 3.92 -3.44 -31.42
CA GLN A 178 3.13 -4.65 -31.59
C GLN A 178 3.92 -5.91 -31.24
N ASP A 179 5.20 -5.94 -31.59
CA ASP A 179 6.04 -7.12 -31.36
C ASP A 179 6.66 -7.09 -29.97
N LYS A 180 6.85 -8.28 -29.39
CA LYS A 180 7.59 -8.47 -28.14
C LYS A 180 8.65 -9.54 -28.27
N GLU A 181 9.76 -9.31 -27.59
CA GLU A 181 10.75 -10.34 -27.31
C GLU A 181 10.70 -10.70 -25.83
N ASP A 182 10.36 -11.96 -25.57
CA ASP A 182 10.10 -12.46 -24.23
C ASP A 182 11.32 -13.19 -23.69
N LEU A 183 12.02 -12.55 -22.75
CA LEU A 183 13.18 -13.09 -22.05
C LEU A 183 12.83 -13.64 -20.66
N SER A 184 11.53 -13.77 -20.33
CA SER A 184 11.08 -14.27 -19.00
C SER A 184 11.54 -15.70 -18.69
N GLY A 185 11.83 -16.50 -19.72
CA GLY A 185 12.31 -17.88 -19.58
C GLY A 185 13.80 -18.01 -19.26
N PHE A 186 14.58 -16.93 -19.36
CA PHE A 186 16.01 -16.98 -19.09
C PHE A 186 16.32 -16.83 -17.59
N PRO A 187 17.34 -17.53 -17.07
CA PRO A 187 17.70 -17.48 -15.67
C PRO A 187 18.21 -16.07 -15.29
N LYS A 188 17.69 -15.54 -14.18
CA LYS A 188 18.17 -14.28 -13.62
C LYS A 188 19.25 -14.56 -12.57
N PRO A 189 20.40 -13.84 -12.60
CA PRO A 189 21.49 -14.03 -11.64
C PRO A 189 21.08 -13.65 -10.20
N ASP A 190 20.11 -12.75 -10.04
CA ASP A 190 19.43 -12.46 -8.77
C ASP A 190 17.94 -12.12 -9.01
N ARG A 191 17.12 -12.09 -7.95
CA ARG A 191 15.66 -11.84 -8.04
C ARG A 191 15.28 -10.47 -8.67
N SER A 192 16.20 -9.52 -8.70
CA SER A 192 16.01 -8.15 -9.23
C SER A 192 16.82 -7.87 -10.50
N GLY A 193 17.64 -8.84 -10.93
CA GLY A 193 18.60 -8.75 -12.02
C GLY A 193 17.96 -8.85 -13.40
N TRP A 194 18.79 -8.69 -14.42
CA TRP A 194 18.46 -9.02 -15.80
C TRP A 194 19.04 -10.38 -16.16
N PRO A 195 18.40 -11.13 -17.07
CA PRO A 195 19.08 -12.22 -17.78
C PRO A 195 20.37 -11.72 -18.46
N GLU A 196 21.38 -12.58 -18.61
CA GLU A 196 22.64 -12.19 -19.28
C GLU A 196 22.40 -11.76 -20.74
N GLU A 197 21.40 -12.34 -21.38
CA GLU A 197 20.97 -12.09 -22.76
C GLU A 197 20.40 -10.67 -22.96
N MET A 198 19.90 -10.04 -21.90
CA MET A 198 19.26 -8.72 -21.95
C MET A 198 20.19 -7.66 -22.56
N GLY A 199 21.48 -7.69 -22.18
CA GLY A 199 22.44 -6.71 -22.67
C GLY A 199 22.67 -6.81 -24.18
N LEU A 200 22.67 -8.02 -24.74
CA LEU A 200 22.80 -8.26 -26.17
C LEU A 200 21.52 -7.83 -26.90
N ALA A 201 20.36 -8.26 -26.40
CA ALA A 201 19.07 -7.95 -27.01
C ALA A 201 18.82 -6.43 -27.05
N LEU A 202 19.15 -5.70 -25.98
CA LEU A 202 19.03 -4.25 -25.93
C LEU A 202 19.98 -3.51 -26.88
N ARG A 203 21.22 -4.01 -27.08
CA ARG A 203 22.18 -3.39 -28.02
C ARG A 203 21.74 -3.53 -29.47
N SER A 204 20.95 -4.55 -29.82
CA SER A 204 20.38 -4.77 -31.14
C SER A 204 18.90 -4.35 -31.27
N LEU A 205 18.33 -3.71 -30.24
CA LEU A 205 16.92 -3.38 -30.20
C LEU A 205 16.59 -2.22 -31.15
N ASN A 206 15.58 -2.42 -32.00
CA ASN A 206 14.84 -1.32 -32.60
C ASN A 206 13.58 -1.02 -31.76
N PRO A 207 13.59 0.04 -30.92
CA PRO A 207 12.50 0.33 -30.00
C PRO A 207 11.20 0.79 -30.68
N ARG A 208 11.23 1.07 -31.99
CA ARG A 208 10.05 1.43 -32.79
C ARG A 208 9.20 0.22 -33.18
N GLU A 209 9.81 -0.96 -33.21
CA GLU A 209 9.18 -2.17 -33.75
C GLU A 209 8.86 -3.16 -32.63
N LYS A 210 9.67 -3.19 -31.57
CA LYS A 210 9.66 -4.26 -30.58
C LYS A 210 9.91 -3.76 -29.16
N VAL A 211 9.27 -4.41 -28.19
CA VAL A 211 9.59 -4.28 -26.76
C VAL A 211 10.21 -5.57 -26.22
N ILE A 212 11.24 -5.46 -25.36
CA ILE A 212 11.83 -6.60 -24.66
C ILE A 212 11.23 -6.70 -23.26
N LEU A 213 10.69 -7.87 -22.89
CA LEU A 213 10.15 -8.14 -21.56
C LEU A 213 11.01 -9.17 -20.84
N ASP A 214 11.31 -8.97 -19.57
CA ASP A 214 12.14 -9.91 -18.79
C ASP A 214 11.35 -10.73 -17.76
N GLY A 215 10.02 -10.73 -17.88
CA GLY A 215 9.11 -11.42 -16.97
C GLY A 215 8.98 -10.79 -15.58
N GLU A 216 9.70 -9.71 -15.27
CA GLU A 216 9.43 -8.96 -14.05
C GLU A 216 8.11 -8.20 -14.20
N THR A 217 7.17 -8.44 -13.29
CA THR A 217 5.88 -7.75 -13.26
C THR A 217 5.60 -7.18 -11.88
N ASN A 218 4.65 -6.25 -11.80
CA ASN A 218 4.14 -5.79 -10.50
C ASN A 218 3.32 -6.86 -9.77
N GLY A 219 3.01 -8.00 -10.42
CA GLY A 219 2.23 -9.11 -9.86
C GLY A 219 0.79 -8.75 -9.52
N LEU A 220 0.23 -7.72 -10.16
CA LEU A 220 -1.10 -7.18 -9.90
C LEU A 220 -1.87 -7.02 -11.20
N GLY A 221 -3.18 -7.22 -11.17
CA GLY A 221 -4.01 -7.11 -12.37
C GLY A 221 -3.88 -8.31 -13.29
N HIS A 222 -4.32 -8.14 -14.54
CA HIS A 222 -4.13 -9.11 -15.62
C HIS A 222 -3.88 -8.37 -16.93
N ASP A 223 -3.25 -9.05 -17.88
CA ASP A 223 -3.15 -8.53 -19.25
C ASP A 223 -4.51 -8.63 -19.93
N MET A 224 -4.85 -7.65 -20.76
CA MET A 224 -6.13 -7.66 -21.49
C MET A 224 -6.19 -8.85 -22.45
N THR A 225 -7.32 -9.53 -22.43
CA THR A 225 -7.62 -10.66 -23.30
C THR A 225 -8.46 -10.21 -24.48
N PRO A 226 -8.58 -10.98 -25.58
CA PRO A 226 -9.45 -10.62 -26.70
C PRO A 226 -10.91 -10.36 -26.32
N ALA A 227 -11.38 -10.82 -25.14
CA ALA A 227 -12.71 -10.51 -24.63
C ALA A 227 -12.86 -9.06 -24.14
N ASP A 228 -11.75 -8.39 -23.84
CA ASP A 228 -11.69 -7.00 -23.39
C ASP A 228 -11.56 -6.01 -24.57
N ALA A 229 -11.49 -6.51 -25.82
CA ALA A 229 -11.39 -5.67 -27.00
C ALA A 229 -12.67 -4.83 -27.20
N ALA A 230 -12.50 -3.52 -27.42
CA ALA A 230 -13.59 -2.62 -27.74
C ALA A 230 -13.92 -2.68 -29.25
N GLU A 231 -15.14 -2.31 -29.63
CA GLU A 231 -15.49 -2.20 -31.05
C GLU A 231 -14.56 -1.20 -31.74
N ALA A 232 -14.05 -1.58 -32.92
CA ALA A 232 -13.09 -0.79 -33.66
C ALA A 232 -13.71 0.54 -34.15
N VAL A 233 -13.54 1.60 -33.35
CA VAL A 233 -13.91 2.96 -33.75
C VAL A 233 -12.73 3.56 -34.51
N ASN A 234 -12.76 3.38 -35.83
CA ASN A 234 -11.87 3.96 -36.86
C ASN A 234 -10.56 3.22 -37.14
N SER A 235 -10.19 3.22 -38.42
CA SER A 235 -8.91 2.71 -38.97
C SER A 235 -7.75 3.69 -38.76
N ALA A 236 -7.80 4.52 -37.73
CA ALA A 236 -6.71 5.44 -37.46
C ALA A 236 -5.51 4.66 -36.92
N PRO A 237 -4.27 5.03 -37.28
CA PRO A 237 -3.09 4.36 -36.74
C PRO A 237 -3.04 4.51 -35.22
N SER A 238 -2.48 3.50 -34.55
CA SER A 238 -2.28 3.53 -33.10
C SER A 238 -1.59 4.82 -32.65
N SER A 239 -2.15 5.50 -31.64
CA SER A 239 -1.63 6.77 -31.11
C SER A 239 -1.67 6.79 -29.58
N VAL A 240 -0.76 7.57 -28.98
CA VAL A 240 -0.68 7.74 -27.53
C VAL A 240 -0.45 9.21 -27.20
N ASP A 241 -1.34 9.78 -26.41
CA ASP A 241 -1.25 11.16 -25.93
C ASP A 241 -1.21 11.19 -24.41
N ILE A 242 -0.31 12.00 -23.84
CA ILE A 242 -0.21 12.15 -22.38
C ILE A 242 -1.16 13.27 -21.93
N ILE A 243 -2.25 12.89 -21.26
CA ILE A 243 -3.29 13.81 -20.76
C ILE A 243 -2.78 14.62 -19.56
N SER A 244 -2.14 13.92 -18.61
CA SER A 244 -1.58 14.56 -17.41
C SER A 244 -0.37 13.79 -16.92
N TYR A 245 0.67 14.52 -16.51
CA TYR A 245 1.93 13.95 -16.04
C TYR A 245 2.29 14.54 -14.68
N THR A 246 2.18 13.75 -13.62
CA THR A 246 2.60 14.12 -12.27
C THR A 246 3.54 13.05 -11.69
N PRO A 247 4.30 13.34 -10.63
CA PRO A 247 5.23 12.36 -10.04
C PRO A 247 4.57 11.04 -9.57
N ASN A 248 3.30 11.09 -9.15
CA ASN A 248 2.60 9.93 -8.58
C ASN A 248 1.47 9.40 -9.46
N GLU A 249 1.10 10.12 -10.52
CA GLU A 249 0.01 9.74 -11.41
C GLU A 249 0.26 10.24 -12.83
N ILE A 250 0.13 9.33 -13.80
CA ILE A 250 0.29 9.59 -15.23
C ILE A 250 -0.97 9.06 -15.92
N ARG A 251 -1.62 9.90 -16.72
CA ARG A 251 -2.82 9.54 -17.49
C ARG A 251 -2.53 9.69 -18.98
N LEU A 252 -2.87 8.66 -19.73
CA LEU A 252 -2.59 8.52 -21.16
C LEU A 252 -3.91 8.24 -21.88
N ALA A 253 -4.15 8.89 -23.00
CA ALA A 253 -5.13 8.44 -23.98
C ALA A 253 -4.39 7.57 -25.00
N ALA A 254 -4.82 6.32 -25.17
CA ALA A 254 -4.25 5.39 -26.12
C ALA A 254 -5.34 4.93 -27.09
N HIS A 255 -5.10 5.10 -28.38
CA HIS A 255 -5.90 4.50 -29.45
C HIS A 255 -5.11 3.37 -30.06
N LEU A 256 -5.69 2.17 -30.13
CA LEU A 256 -5.08 1.00 -30.75
C LEU A 256 -6.01 0.43 -31.81
N ASP A 257 -5.49 0.23 -33.01
CA ASP A 257 -6.14 -0.44 -34.14
C ASP A 257 -5.97 -1.97 -34.10
N GLN A 258 -4.91 -2.43 -33.44
CA GLN A 258 -4.59 -3.85 -33.20
C GLN A 258 -3.97 -4.03 -31.79
N PRO A 259 -3.98 -5.24 -31.22
CA PRO A 259 -3.48 -5.48 -29.86
C PRO A 259 -1.97 -5.22 -29.74
N GLY A 260 -1.54 -4.47 -28.72
CA GLY A 260 -0.15 -4.02 -28.61
C GLY A 260 0.31 -3.63 -27.21
N TRP A 261 1.59 -3.33 -27.09
CA TRP A 261 2.26 -2.93 -25.86
C TRP A 261 2.36 -1.42 -25.78
N LEU A 262 1.65 -0.81 -24.83
CA LEU A 262 1.85 0.58 -24.45
C LEU A 262 3.11 0.67 -23.58
N VAL A 263 4.19 1.21 -24.14
CA VAL A 263 5.46 1.45 -23.45
C VAL A 263 5.49 2.88 -22.93
N LEU A 264 5.78 3.03 -21.64
CA LEU A 264 6.06 4.31 -21.01
C LEU A 264 7.54 4.32 -20.62
N ALA A 265 8.33 5.21 -21.23
CA ALA A 265 9.78 5.30 -21.04
C ALA A 265 10.20 5.86 -19.66
N ASP A 266 9.38 5.69 -18.62
CA ASP A 266 9.68 6.01 -17.23
C ASP A 266 10.12 4.76 -16.46
N ALA A 267 11.06 4.93 -15.54
CA ALA A 267 11.71 3.82 -14.85
C ALA A 267 10.72 2.93 -14.09
N TYR A 268 10.71 1.62 -14.34
CA TYR A 268 9.93 0.64 -13.60
C TYR A 268 10.29 0.65 -12.11
N PHE A 269 9.30 0.56 -11.23
CA PHE A 269 9.56 0.38 -9.80
C PHE A 269 8.38 -0.34 -9.14
N PRO A 270 8.62 -1.26 -8.19
CA PRO A 270 7.53 -1.88 -7.43
C PRO A 270 6.68 -0.83 -6.71
N GLY A 271 5.36 -0.88 -6.90
CA GLY A 271 4.41 0.05 -6.29
C GLY A 271 3.59 0.88 -7.28
N TRP A 272 3.97 0.89 -8.55
CA TRP A 272 3.09 1.38 -9.62
C TRP A 272 1.96 0.39 -9.89
N ARG A 273 0.77 0.92 -10.13
CA ARG A 273 -0.43 0.20 -10.59
C ARG A 273 -0.92 0.84 -11.87
N ALA A 274 -1.46 0.04 -12.78
CA ALA A 274 -2.01 0.51 -14.04
C ALA A 274 -3.48 0.14 -14.11
N TYR A 275 -4.27 1.05 -14.67
CA TYR A 275 -5.70 0.86 -14.88
C TYR A 275 -6.05 1.29 -16.29
N ALA A 276 -6.87 0.52 -16.98
CA ALA A 276 -7.47 0.90 -18.26
C ALA A 276 -8.96 1.13 -18.07
N THR A 277 -9.45 2.21 -18.67
CA THR A 277 -10.87 2.54 -18.74
C THR A 277 -11.21 2.77 -20.21
N GLU A 278 -12.22 2.07 -20.72
CA GLU A 278 -12.69 2.28 -22.10
C GLU A 278 -13.32 3.68 -22.21
N VAL A 279 -12.89 4.45 -23.19
CA VAL A 279 -13.49 5.75 -23.51
C VAL A 279 -14.58 5.50 -24.56
N ALA A 280 -15.84 5.45 -24.11
CA ALA A 280 -16.97 5.37 -25.04
C ALA A 280 -16.94 6.60 -25.95
N GLY A 281 -16.83 6.36 -27.27
CA GLY A 281 -16.70 7.41 -28.27
C GLY A 281 -17.74 8.51 -28.11
N VAL A 282 -17.30 9.76 -28.04
CA VAL A 282 -18.14 10.93 -28.26
C VAL A 282 -18.59 10.90 -29.72
N GLY A 283 -19.68 10.18 -29.97
CA GLY A 283 -20.39 10.08 -31.24
C GLY A 283 -21.84 10.51 -31.08
N GLY A 284 -22.08 11.82 -31.05
CA GLY A 284 -23.34 12.46 -31.48
C GLY A 284 -24.59 12.32 -30.59
N ARG A 285 -24.77 13.26 -29.65
CA ARG A 285 -25.98 14.10 -29.53
C ARG A 285 -25.79 15.18 -28.48
N GLY A 286 -25.99 16.43 -28.93
CA GLY A 286 -26.51 17.58 -28.20
C GLY A 286 -26.06 17.81 -26.76
N SER A 287 -25.40 18.96 -26.58
CA SER A 287 -25.74 19.87 -25.48
C SER A 287 -27.23 19.78 -25.14
N GLU A 288 -27.58 19.23 -23.97
CA GLU A 288 -28.82 19.59 -23.28
C GLU A 288 -28.73 19.22 -21.78
N SER A 289 -28.98 20.26 -20.98
CA SER A 289 -29.25 20.36 -19.55
C SER A 289 -29.02 19.17 -18.61
N ILE A 290 -28.28 19.46 -17.54
CA ILE A 290 -28.38 18.80 -16.24
C ILE A 290 -29.82 18.90 -15.73
N SER A 291 -30.52 17.76 -15.71
CA SER A 291 -31.66 17.51 -14.83
C SER A 291 -31.84 15.99 -14.65
N GLN A 292 -31.45 15.50 -13.47
CA GLN A 292 -31.88 14.20 -12.91
C GLN A 292 -33.34 14.31 -12.40
N PRO A 293 -34.05 13.24 -11.95
CA PRO A 293 -33.65 11.82 -11.80
C PRO A 293 -34.70 10.79 -12.29
N SER A 294 -34.29 9.58 -12.72
CA SER A 294 -35.13 8.38 -12.59
C SER A 294 -34.38 7.08 -12.87
N ASN A 295 -34.25 6.24 -11.84
CA ASN A 295 -34.20 4.77 -11.84
C ASN A 295 -33.68 4.08 -13.12
N LEU A 296 -32.36 4.03 -13.27
CA LEU A 296 -31.68 2.94 -13.98
C LEU A 296 -30.65 2.31 -13.01
N PRO A 297 -30.36 1.00 -13.13
CA PRO A 297 -29.26 0.40 -12.39
C PRO A 297 -27.98 1.17 -12.73
N THR A 298 -27.26 1.60 -11.69
CA THR A 298 -25.97 2.30 -11.75
C THR A 298 -24.85 1.37 -12.24
N SER A 299 -24.99 0.77 -13.43
CA SER A 299 -23.99 -0.12 -14.03
C SER A 299 -23.17 0.53 -15.16
N ASN A 300 -23.42 1.80 -15.50
CA ASN A 300 -22.65 2.51 -16.53
C ASN A 300 -21.50 3.34 -15.94
N LEU A 301 -20.87 2.87 -14.86
CA LEU A 301 -19.51 3.31 -14.55
C LEU A 301 -18.60 2.58 -15.55
N PRO A 302 -17.72 3.27 -16.28
CA PRO A 302 -16.84 2.60 -17.20
C PRO A 302 -15.98 1.61 -16.39
N THR A 303 -15.98 0.35 -16.82
CA THR A 303 -15.34 -0.75 -16.10
C THR A 303 -13.84 -0.49 -16.09
N GLU A 304 -13.30 -0.13 -14.92
CA GLU A 304 -11.86 0.06 -14.74
C GLU A 304 -11.20 -1.32 -14.59
N ILE A 305 -10.32 -1.67 -15.53
CA ILE A 305 -9.58 -2.93 -15.56
C ILE A 305 -8.19 -2.68 -14.97
N GLU A 306 -7.81 -3.39 -13.90
CA GLU A 306 -6.44 -3.33 -13.38
C GLU A 306 -5.49 -4.16 -14.24
N LEU A 307 -4.49 -3.50 -14.82
CA LEU A 307 -3.52 -4.08 -15.75
C LEU A 307 -2.22 -4.50 -15.06
N THR A 308 -1.63 -5.59 -15.55
CA THR A 308 -0.26 -5.99 -15.18
C THR A 308 0.75 -5.03 -15.78
N ILE A 309 1.63 -4.49 -14.94
CA ILE A 309 2.78 -3.70 -15.42
C ILE A 309 3.95 -4.65 -15.58
N HIS A 310 4.49 -4.70 -16.80
CA HIS A 310 5.70 -5.45 -17.14
C HIS A 310 6.90 -4.51 -17.16
N ARG A 311 8.06 -5.01 -16.72
CA ARG A 311 9.33 -4.32 -16.90
C ARG A 311 9.77 -4.47 -18.36
N ALA A 312 9.72 -3.36 -19.08
CA ALA A 312 10.06 -3.25 -20.48
C ALA A 312 11.47 -2.71 -20.68
N ASN A 313 12.17 -3.25 -21.68
CA ASN A 313 13.51 -2.83 -22.10
C ASN A 313 14.49 -2.71 -20.90
N GLY A 314 14.38 -3.65 -19.96
CA GLY A 314 15.20 -3.75 -18.75
C GLY A 314 14.93 -2.70 -17.66
N ALA A 315 14.44 -1.51 -18.00
CA ALA A 315 14.34 -0.39 -17.06
C ALA A 315 12.99 0.32 -17.01
N PHE A 316 12.10 0.16 -18.00
CA PHE A 316 10.88 0.94 -18.18
C PHE A 316 9.61 0.12 -17.96
N ARG A 317 8.44 0.73 -18.15
CA ARG A 317 7.14 0.11 -17.87
C ARG A 317 6.39 -0.14 -19.17
N ALA A 318 5.72 -1.28 -19.29
CA ALA A 318 4.74 -1.51 -20.33
C ALA A 318 3.49 -2.21 -19.80
N VAL A 319 2.37 -1.99 -20.49
CA VAL A 319 1.11 -2.71 -20.29
C VAL A 319 0.58 -3.22 -21.62
N TYR A 320 -0.09 -4.36 -21.62
CA TYR A 320 -0.68 -4.94 -22.81
C TYR A 320 -2.14 -4.48 -22.97
N LEU A 321 -2.46 -3.97 -24.16
CA LEU A 321 -3.78 -3.41 -24.49
C LEU A 321 -4.36 -4.12 -25.72
N GLN A 322 -5.69 -4.25 -25.72
CA GLN A 322 -6.46 -4.69 -26.89
C GLN A 322 -6.87 -3.49 -27.76
N PRO A 323 -7.34 -3.72 -29.00
CA PRO A 323 -7.88 -2.67 -29.86
C PRO A 323 -8.98 -1.89 -29.14
N GLY A 324 -9.00 -0.56 -29.33
CA GLY A 324 -9.95 0.31 -28.66
C GLY A 324 -9.44 1.71 -28.38
N GLN A 325 -10.29 2.51 -27.72
CA GLN A 325 -9.90 3.79 -27.14
C GLN A 325 -9.84 3.63 -25.62
N TRP A 326 -8.64 3.78 -25.08
CA TRP A 326 -8.36 3.54 -23.67
C TRP A 326 -7.84 4.79 -23.00
N GLU A 327 -8.35 5.09 -21.82
CA GLU A 327 -7.66 5.92 -20.86
C GLU A 327 -6.83 5.01 -19.94
N VAL A 328 -5.50 5.10 -20.03
CA VAL A 328 -4.58 4.33 -19.19
C VAL A 328 -4.03 5.22 -18.09
N ARG A 329 -4.24 4.80 -16.84
CA ARG A 329 -3.79 5.50 -15.64
C ARG A 329 -2.75 4.70 -14.88
N PHE A 330 -1.52 5.21 -14.84
CA PHE A 330 -0.46 4.72 -13.97
C PHE A 330 -0.48 5.51 -12.65
N ARG A 331 -0.57 4.81 -11.51
CA ARG A 331 -0.58 5.42 -10.18
C ARG A 331 0.44 4.77 -9.26
N TYR A 332 1.30 5.59 -8.64
CA TYR A 332 2.26 5.13 -7.65
C TYR A 332 1.60 5.01 -6.27
N ALA A 333 1.48 3.79 -5.77
CA ALA A 333 0.88 3.48 -4.48
C ALA A 333 1.66 2.34 -3.78
N PRO A 334 2.89 2.62 -3.29
CA PRO A 334 3.77 1.60 -2.74
C PRO A 334 3.22 1.02 -1.43
N ARG A 335 3.29 -0.31 -1.30
CA ARG A 335 2.86 -1.03 -0.08
C ARG A 335 3.65 -0.58 1.15
N SER A 336 4.94 -0.30 1.01
CA SER A 336 5.79 0.16 2.11
C SER A 336 5.26 1.43 2.79
N PHE A 337 4.80 2.41 2.00
CA PHE A 337 4.21 3.64 2.53
C PHE A 337 2.89 3.37 3.25
N GLN A 338 2.01 2.57 2.65
CA GLN A 338 0.73 2.19 3.26
C GLN A 338 0.92 1.45 4.59
N LEU A 339 1.88 0.53 4.64
CA LEU A 339 2.24 -0.20 5.85
C LEU A 339 2.89 0.69 6.91
N GLY A 340 3.75 1.63 6.50
CA GLY A 340 4.34 2.62 7.40
C GLY A 340 3.29 3.54 8.04
N LEU A 341 2.33 4.02 7.24
CA LEU A 341 1.19 4.81 7.74
C LEU A 341 0.36 4.00 8.74
N TYR A 342 0.02 2.77 8.39
CA TYR A 342 -0.75 1.86 9.24
C TYR A 342 -0.03 1.51 10.54
N GLY A 343 1.27 1.17 10.48
CA GLY A 343 2.08 0.88 11.66
C GLY A 343 2.21 2.08 12.58
N SER A 344 2.38 3.28 12.04
CA SER A 344 2.43 4.53 12.81
C SER A 344 1.10 4.81 13.51
N PHE A 345 -0.02 4.59 12.82
CA PHE A 345 -1.36 4.70 13.40
C PHE A 345 -1.55 3.71 14.57
N LEU A 346 -1.19 2.43 14.39
CA LEU A 346 -1.28 1.43 15.47
C LEU A 346 -0.39 1.77 16.67
N ALA A 347 0.83 2.25 16.43
CA ALA A 347 1.73 2.68 17.49
C ALA A 347 1.11 3.84 18.29
N LEU A 348 0.56 4.85 17.61
CA LEU A 348 -0.11 5.98 18.24
C LEU A 348 -1.30 5.54 19.10
N VAL A 349 -2.17 4.67 18.57
CA VAL A 349 -3.33 4.16 19.31
C VAL A 349 -2.88 3.35 20.52
N THR A 350 -1.88 2.49 20.36
CA THR A 350 -1.34 1.67 21.46
C THR A 350 -0.77 2.55 22.57
N LEU A 351 0.04 3.57 22.21
CA LEU A 351 0.57 4.53 23.17
C LEU A 351 -0.55 5.32 23.87
N THR A 352 -1.60 5.68 23.15
CA THR A 352 -2.77 6.38 23.72
C THR A 352 -3.51 5.50 24.71
N LEU A 353 -3.72 4.21 24.41
CA LEU A 353 -4.36 3.26 25.31
C LEU A 353 -3.51 2.97 26.56
N ILE A 354 -2.19 2.81 26.40
CA ILE A 354 -1.25 2.65 27.53
C ILE A 354 -1.24 3.91 28.40
N GLY A 355 -1.16 5.08 27.78
CA GLY A 355 -1.23 6.38 28.47
C GLY A 355 -2.56 6.56 29.21
N GLY A 356 -3.67 6.17 28.59
CA GLY A 356 -5.00 6.17 29.19
C GLY A 356 -5.11 5.22 30.38
N TYR A 357 -4.58 4.01 30.28
CA TYR A 357 -4.52 3.05 31.39
C TYR A 357 -3.66 3.56 32.55
N TRP A 358 -2.48 4.10 32.25
CA TRP A 358 -1.59 4.71 33.23
C TRP A 358 -2.26 5.91 33.93
N ALA A 359 -2.86 6.81 33.16
CA ALA A 359 -3.58 7.97 33.68
C ALA A 359 -4.76 7.53 34.55
N TRP A 360 -5.50 6.49 34.14
CA TRP A 360 -6.59 5.91 34.91
C TRP A 360 -6.11 5.42 36.28
N GLY A 361 -5.02 4.63 36.32
CA GLY A 361 -4.46 4.13 37.58
C GLY A 361 -3.96 5.23 38.52
N LYS A 362 -3.59 6.40 37.99
CA LYS A 362 -3.10 7.54 38.77
C LYS A 362 -4.21 8.50 39.22
N LEU A 363 -5.18 8.75 38.36
CA LEU A 363 -6.22 9.77 38.54
C LEU A 363 -7.51 9.19 39.15
N TYR A 364 -7.83 7.93 38.88
CA TYR A 364 -9.04 7.29 39.38
C TYR A 364 -8.74 6.45 40.62
N ARG A 365 -9.32 6.85 41.76
CA ARG A 365 -9.41 6.03 42.97
C ARG A 365 -10.87 5.73 43.25
N GLU A 366 -11.16 4.44 43.39
CA GLU A 366 -12.49 3.96 43.77
C GLU A 366 -12.73 4.24 45.25
N SER A 367 -13.80 4.98 45.57
CA SER A 367 -14.23 5.22 46.96
C SER A 367 -15.62 4.63 47.15
N GLU A 368 -15.86 3.98 48.29
CA GLU A 368 -17.18 3.46 48.65
C GLU A 368 -18.24 4.57 48.75
N THR A 369 -17.82 5.82 48.94
CA THR A 369 -18.68 7.01 48.98
C THR A 369 -18.95 7.65 47.61
N ASP A 370 -18.49 7.05 46.50
CA ASP A 370 -18.70 7.61 45.18
C ASP A 370 -20.19 7.68 44.83
N SER A 371 -20.63 8.85 44.36
CA SER A 371 -22.02 9.10 43.92
C SER A 371 -22.48 8.07 42.87
N PRO A 372 -23.74 7.61 42.93
CA PRO A 372 -24.32 6.73 41.91
C PRO A 372 -24.12 7.24 40.48
N ILE A 373 -24.17 8.56 40.27
CA ILE A 373 -23.96 9.21 38.97
C ILE A 373 -22.54 8.93 38.45
N LYS A 374 -21.52 9.01 39.30
CA LYS A 374 -20.12 8.76 38.93
C LYS A 374 -19.90 7.29 38.53
N ARG A 375 -20.53 6.34 39.23
CA ARG A 375 -20.43 4.90 38.93
C ARG A 375 -21.10 4.55 37.60
N VAL A 376 -22.29 5.09 37.36
CA VAL A 376 -23.00 4.91 36.08
C VAL A 376 -22.19 5.52 34.94
N ALA A 377 -21.70 6.77 35.10
CA ALA A 377 -20.89 7.43 34.09
C ALA A 377 -19.63 6.62 33.73
N LYS A 378 -18.89 6.11 34.72
CA LYS A 378 -17.73 5.22 34.49
C LYS A 378 -18.11 3.98 33.69
N ASN A 379 -19.15 3.26 34.15
CA ASN A 379 -19.57 1.99 33.57
C ASN A 379 -20.23 2.12 32.18
N SER A 380 -20.57 3.34 31.76
CA SER A 380 -21.07 3.62 30.41
C SER A 380 -20.01 4.25 29.50
N LEU A 381 -19.30 5.29 29.98
CA LEU A 381 -18.35 6.05 29.17
C LEU A 381 -17.08 5.27 28.85
N VAL A 382 -16.53 4.51 29.80
CA VAL A 382 -15.28 3.76 29.58
C VAL A 382 -15.48 2.69 28.49
N PRO A 383 -16.51 1.82 28.55
CA PRO A 383 -16.77 0.87 27.48
C PRO A 383 -17.09 1.55 26.15
N MET A 384 -17.82 2.67 26.16
CA MET A 384 -18.16 3.41 24.94
C MET A 384 -16.93 3.97 24.23
N ILE A 385 -16.03 4.63 24.96
CA ILE A 385 -14.79 5.19 24.41
C ILE A 385 -13.87 4.06 23.89
N MET A 386 -13.74 2.97 24.64
CA MET A 386 -12.96 1.80 24.22
C MET A 386 -13.56 1.15 22.97
N ALA A 387 -14.87 0.99 22.91
CA ALA A 387 -15.56 0.43 21.75
C ALA A 387 -15.37 1.30 20.50
N LEU A 388 -15.48 2.63 20.62
CA LEU A 388 -15.23 3.55 19.52
C LEU A 388 -13.78 3.48 19.04
N SER A 389 -12.82 3.42 19.96
CA SER A 389 -11.40 3.26 19.65
C SER A 389 -11.15 1.94 18.91
N ASN A 390 -11.72 0.84 19.40
CA ASN A 390 -11.61 -0.47 18.76
C ASN A 390 -12.21 -0.47 17.34
N ARG A 391 -13.35 0.20 17.13
CA ARG A 391 -13.94 0.34 15.80
C ARG A 391 -13.06 1.12 14.84
N LEU A 392 -12.35 2.15 15.31
CA LEU A 392 -11.39 2.88 14.49
C LEU A 392 -10.20 1.99 14.08
N ILE A 393 -9.70 1.18 15.02
CA ILE A 393 -8.63 0.21 14.74
C ILE A 393 -9.11 -0.85 13.74
N ASP A 394 -10.30 -1.43 13.95
CA ASP A 394 -10.89 -2.42 13.06
C ASP A 394 -11.13 -1.85 11.66
N PHE A 395 -11.55 -0.58 11.55
CA PHE A 395 -11.71 0.11 10.27
C PHE A 395 -10.37 0.26 9.54
N ALA A 396 -9.33 0.74 10.23
CA ALA A 396 -7.99 0.86 9.65
C ALA A 396 -7.45 -0.51 9.19
N PHE A 397 -7.69 -1.56 9.98
CA PHE A 397 -7.33 -2.92 9.61
C PHE A 397 -8.12 -3.43 8.40
N ALA A 398 -9.41 -3.13 8.32
CA ALA A 398 -10.24 -3.53 7.17
C ALA A 398 -9.70 -2.92 5.86
N LEU A 399 -9.25 -1.67 5.87
CA LEU A 399 -8.61 -1.05 4.70
C LEU A 399 -7.37 -1.83 4.25
N LEU A 400 -6.51 -2.24 5.19
CA LEU A 400 -5.32 -3.04 4.90
C LEU A 400 -5.71 -4.45 4.40
N MET A 401 -6.64 -5.10 5.09
CA MET A 401 -7.10 -6.44 4.78
C MET A 401 -7.70 -6.52 3.36
N LEU A 402 -8.62 -5.61 3.04
CA LEU A 402 -9.23 -5.53 1.70
C LEU A 402 -8.19 -5.26 0.62
N ARG A 403 -7.19 -4.43 0.94
CA ARG A 403 -6.10 -4.10 0.02
C ARG A 403 -5.17 -5.28 -0.25
N ILE A 404 -4.95 -6.16 0.72
CA ILE A 404 -4.09 -7.33 0.54
C ILE A 404 -4.86 -8.49 -0.07
N LEU A 405 -6.06 -8.79 0.45
CA LEU A 405 -6.86 -9.93 0.01
C LEU A 405 -7.51 -9.75 -1.36
N GLN A 406 -7.66 -8.50 -1.83
CA GLN A 406 -8.37 -8.18 -3.08
C GLN A 406 -9.86 -8.62 -3.02
N PRO A 407 -10.70 -8.31 -4.02
CA PRO A 407 -12.14 -8.61 -3.95
C PRO A 407 -12.45 -10.10 -3.72
N GLU A 408 -11.71 -10.99 -4.37
CA GLU A 408 -11.92 -12.44 -4.25
C GLU A 408 -11.62 -12.97 -2.84
N GLY A 409 -10.41 -12.69 -2.32
CA GLY A 409 -10.02 -13.13 -0.99
C GLY A 409 -10.88 -12.49 0.11
N ALA A 410 -11.28 -11.24 -0.07
CA ALA A 410 -12.21 -10.55 0.82
C ALA A 410 -13.60 -11.21 0.83
N GLY A 411 -14.13 -11.59 -0.34
CA GLY A 411 -15.40 -12.30 -0.46
C GLY A 411 -15.38 -13.65 0.26
N ARG A 412 -14.31 -14.43 0.07
CA ARG A 412 -14.08 -15.72 0.77
C ARG A 412 -14.01 -15.55 2.30
N TYR A 413 -13.29 -14.53 2.77
CA TYR A 413 -13.21 -14.21 4.20
C TYR A 413 -14.57 -13.79 4.77
N ALA A 414 -15.29 -12.91 4.07
CA ALA A 414 -16.61 -12.43 4.48
C ALA A 414 -17.63 -13.57 4.58
N PHE A 415 -17.60 -14.52 3.63
CA PHE A 415 -18.40 -15.74 3.71
C PHE A 415 -18.11 -16.53 4.99
N ALA A 416 -16.83 -16.79 5.30
CA ALA A 416 -16.45 -17.55 6.50
C ALA A 416 -16.91 -16.86 7.80
N VAL A 417 -16.77 -15.54 7.88
CA VAL A 417 -17.25 -14.73 9.02
C VAL A 417 -18.77 -14.79 9.13
N ALA A 418 -19.50 -14.59 8.04
CA ALA A 418 -20.97 -14.63 8.04
C ALA A 418 -21.49 -16.02 8.42
N PHE A 419 -20.87 -17.07 7.91
CA PHE A 419 -21.21 -18.45 8.20
C PHE A 419 -21.10 -18.77 9.70
N ILE A 420 -19.99 -18.38 10.33
CA ILE A 420 -19.79 -18.56 11.77
C ILE A 420 -20.70 -17.65 12.59
N GLY A 421 -21.01 -16.45 12.10
CA GLY A 421 -21.97 -15.54 12.71
C GLY A 421 -23.36 -16.17 12.89
N LEU A 422 -23.81 -17.03 11.95
CA LEU A 422 -25.07 -17.77 12.10
C LEU A 422 -25.02 -18.76 13.28
N ALA A 423 -23.89 -19.43 13.49
CA ALA A 423 -23.71 -20.32 14.63
C ALA A 423 -23.66 -19.55 15.96
N GLU A 424 -23.03 -18.36 15.97
CA GLU A 424 -22.97 -17.49 17.15
C GLU A 424 -24.33 -17.08 17.69
N ILE A 425 -25.31 -16.85 16.81
CA ILE A 425 -26.68 -16.50 17.22
C ILE A 425 -27.26 -17.63 18.10
N VAL A 426 -27.04 -18.88 17.70
CA VAL A 426 -27.54 -20.07 18.42
C VAL A 426 -26.77 -20.30 19.71
N THR A 427 -25.43 -20.19 19.70
CA THR A 427 -24.60 -20.49 20.88
C THR A 427 -24.70 -19.42 21.97
N ARG A 428 -24.97 -18.15 21.62
CA ARG A 428 -25.09 -17.05 22.60
C ARG A 428 -26.45 -17.03 23.31
N TYR A 429 -27.55 -17.35 22.61
CA TYR A 429 -28.95 -17.49 23.07
C TYR A 429 -29.37 -16.59 24.26
N GLY A 430 -29.01 -15.31 24.26
CA GLY A 430 -29.34 -14.36 25.34
C GLY A 430 -28.81 -14.70 26.74
N LEU A 431 -28.01 -15.76 26.89
CA LEU A 431 -27.53 -16.28 28.18
C LEU A 431 -26.69 -15.26 28.94
N GLY A 432 -25.99 -14.38 28.23
CA GLY A 432 -25.22 -13.29 28.85
C GLY A 432 -26.12 -12.31 29.61
N THR A 433 -27.24 -11.91 29.00
CA THR A 433 -28.22 -11.00 29.62
C THR A 433 -28.87 -11.63 30.85
N LEU A 434 -29.19 -12.92 30.78
CA LEU A 434 -29.69 -13.69 31.93
C LEU A 434 -28.67 -13.65 33.09
N VAL A 435 -27.41 -13.97 32.82
CA VAL A 435 -26.35 -13.97 33.82
C VAL A 435 -26.17 -12.58 34.44
N THR A 436 -26.11 -11.53 33.62
CA THR A 436 -25.96 -10.17 34.13
C THR A 436 -27.12 -9.77 35.04
N ARG A 437 -28.36 -10.11 34.68
CA ARG A 437 -29.55 -9.81 35.50
C ARG A 437 -29.58 -10.57 36.83
N GLU A 438 -29.46 -11.89 36.78
CA GLU A 438 -29.61 -12.74 37.97
C GLU A 438 -28.45 -12.56 38.96
N VAL A 439 -27.21 -12.40 38.44
CA VAL A 439 -26.03 -12.19 39.30
C VAL A 439 -25.98 -10.77 39.86
N ALA A 440 -26.53 -9.78 39.17
CA ALA A 440 -26.68 -8.44 39.73
C ALA A 440 -27.66 -8.42 40.91
N ALA A 441 -28.71 -9.25 40.86
CA ALA A 441 -29.68 -9.41 41.95
C ALA A 441 -29.10 -10.17 43.15
N ASP A 442 -28.36 -11.26 42.92
CA ASP A 442 -27.65 -12.01 43.95
C ASP A 442 -26.22 -12.38 43.51
N ARG A 443 -25.24 -11.58 43.97
CA ARG A 443 -23.82 -11.76 43.65
C ARG A 443 -23.25 -13.06 44.24
N SER A 444 -23.86 -13.65 45.27
CA SER A 444 -23.38 -14.90 45.87
C SER A 444 -23.57 -16.10 44.93
N SER A 445 -24.56 -16.01 44.04
CA SER A 445 -24.88 -17.03 43.03
C SER A 445 -23.97 -16.98 41.78
N SER A 446 -22.99 -16.07 41.70
CA SER A 446 -22.11 -15.86 40.53
C SER A 446 -21.48 -17.14 40.00
N ASN A 447 -20.97 -17.96 40.91
CA ASN A 447 -20.24 -19.18 40.58
C ASN A 447 -21.17 -20.26 39.97
N ARG A 448 -22.40 -20.37 40.49
CA ARG A 448 -23.42 -21.29 39.97
C ARG A 448 -23.83 -20.91 38.55
N TYR A 449 -24.17 -19.64 38.33
CA TYR A 449 -24.57 -19.17 37.00
C TYR A 449 -23.42 -19.27 35.99
N LEU A 450 -22.18 -18.93 36.38
CA LEU A 450 -21.03 -19.06 35.49
C LEU A 450 -20.77 -20.51 35.08
N ALA A 451 -20.79 -21.47 36.01
CA ALA A 451 -20.61 -22.88 35.71
C ALA A 451 -21.72 -23.41 34.79
N ASN A 452 -22.97 -23.15 35.14
CA ASN A 452 -24.15 -23.58 34.39
C ASN A 452 -24.17 -23.04 32.96
N VAL A 453 -23.91 -21.74 32.77
CA VAL A 453 -23.89 -21.12 31.45
C VAL A 453 -22.69 -21.59 30.62
N SER A 454 -21.53 -21.81 31.24
CA SER A 454 -20.36 -22.35 30.54
C SER A 454 -20.62 -23.76 30.02
N ILE A 455 -21.23 -24.63 30.83
CA ILE A 455 -21.63 -25.99 30.45
C ILE A 455 -22.67 -25.95 29.34
N LEU A 456 -23.72 -25.14 29.50
CA LEU A 456 -24.78 -25.02 28.49
C LEU A 456 -24.21 -24.53 27.15
N ARG A 457 -23.31 -23.55 27.16
CA ARG A 457 -22.64 -23.06 25.94
C ARG A 457 -21.76 -24.12 25.29
N LEU A 458 -21.08 -24.96 26.07
CA LEU A 458 -20.32 -26.08 25.53
C LEU A 458 -21.25 -27.07 24.81
N TYR A 459 -22.40 -27.39 25.39
CA TYR A 459 -23.39 -28.25 24.73
C TYR A 459 -23.99 -27.62 23.48
N LEU A 460 -24.38 -26.33 23.53
CA LEU A 460 -24.91 -25.62 22.36
C LEU A 460 -23.86 -25.54 21.24
N TRP A 461 -22.60 -25.31 21.58
CA TRP A 461 -21.50 -25.31 20.62
C TRP A 461 -21.30 -26.70 20.00
N LEU A 462 -21.22 -27.76 20.80
CA LEU A 462 -21.13 -29.15 20.30
C LEU A 462 -22.32 -29.53 19.42
N ALA A 463 -23.53 -29.10 19.78
CA ALA A 463 -24.74 -29.35 18.99
C ALA A 463 -24.76 -28.55 17.67
N ALA A 464 -24.13 -27.38 17.63
CA ALA A 464 -24.01 -26.58 16.42
C ALA A 464 -23.00 -27.16 15.40
N LEU A 465 -21.96 -27.87 15.85
CA LEU A 465 -20.92 -28.45 14.98
C LEU A 465 -21.46 -29.38 13.88
N PRO A 466 -22.31 -30.39 14.14
CA PRO A 466 -22.83 -31.26 13.08
C PRO A 466 -23.72 -30.50 12.09
N PHE A 467 -24.48 -29.51 12.55
CA PHE A 467 -25.30 -28.68 11.70
C PHE A 467 -24.45 -27.80 10.77
N MET A 468 -23.42 -27.16 11.32
CA MET A 468 -22.42 -26.42 10.53
C MET A 468 -21.72 -27.33 9.51
N ALA A 469 -21.30 -28.53 9.92
CA ALA A 469 -20.65 -29.49 9.04
C ALA A 469 -21.57 -29.94 7.89
N ALA A 470 -22.86 -30.17 8.16
CA ALA A 470 -23.84 -30.54 7.14
C ALA A 470 -24.05 -29.43 6.11
N ILE A 471 -24.24 -28.18 6.56
CA ILE A 471 -24.39 -27.03 5.65
C ILE A 471 -23.11 -26.80 4.87
N LEU A 472 -21.94 -26.85 5.52
CA LEU A 472 -20.66 -26.67 4.85
C LEU A 472 -20.44 -27.76 3.79
N GLY A 473 -20.81 -29.02 4.09
CA GLY A 473 -20.75 -30.13 3.14
C GLY A 473 -21.61 -29.91 1.90
N LEU A 474 -22.84 -29.41 2.08
CA LEU A 474 -23.72 -29.05 0.96
C LEU A 474 -23.06 -28.00 0.05
N TYR A 475 -22.47 -26.99 0.67
CA TYR A 475 -21.80 -25.90 -0.01
C TYR A 475 -20.49 -26.33 -0.70
N VAL A 476 -19.79 -27.35 -0.20
CA VAL A 476 -18.65 -27.99 -0.91
C VAL A 476 -19.12 -28.70 -2.18
N VAL A 477 -20.25 -29.40 -2.12
CA VAL A 477 -20.78 -30.17 -3.27
C VAL A 477 -21.39 -29.26 -4.33
N PHE A 478 -22.13 -28.22 -3.94
CA PHE A 478 -22.95 -27.40 -4.86
C PHE A 478 -22.42 -25.97 -5.07
N GLY A 479 -21.58 -25.45 -4.18
CA GLY A 479 -21.18 -24.05 -4.13
C GLY A 479 -19.74 -23.74 -4.52
N GLY A 480 -18.94 -24.74 -4.89
CA GLY A 480 -17.56 -24.55 -5.36
C GLY A 480 -16.59 -24.03 -4.30
N LEU A 481 -16.78 -24.42 -3.03
CA LEU A 481 -15.93 -23.95 -1.95
C LEU A 481 -14.48 -24.43 -2.06
N THR A 482 -13.57 -23.50 -1.84
CA THR A 482 -12.14 -23.73 -1.83
C THR A 482 -11.66 -24.21 -0.45
N TYR A 483 -10.57 -24.98 -0.43
CA TYR A 483 -10.01 -25.59 0.78
C TYR A 483 -9.60 -24.57 1.85
N ASP A 484 -9.11 -23.40 1.44
CA ASP A 484 -8.75 -22.29 2.31
C ASP A 484 -9.93 -21.79 3.16
N VAL A 485 -11.12 -21.71 2.59
CA VAL A 485 -12.34 -21.29 3.29
C VAL A 485 -12.79 -22.36 4.30
N ILE A 486 -12.71 -23.64 3.95
CA ILE A 486 -13.07 -24.75 4.86
C ILE A 486 -12.20 -24.70 6.13
N ILE A 487 -10.89 -24.57 5.96
CA ILE A 487 -9.94 -24.45 7.09
C ILE A 487 -10.23 -23.18 7.90
N THR A 488 -10.51 -22.06 7.22
CA THR A 488 -10.87 -20.79 7.86
C THR A 488 -12.11 -20.94 8.75
N VAL A 489 -13.17 -21.56 8.23
CA VAL A 489 -14.41 -21.85 8.99
C VAL A 489 -14.12 -22.77 10.16
N ALA A 490 -13.32 -23.82 9.99
CA ALA A 490 -12.98 -24.73 11.09
C ALA A 490 -12.20 -24.03 12.22
N LEU A 491 -11.23 -23.18 11.87
CA LEU A 491 -10.47 -22.39 12.85
C LEU A 491 -11.35 -21.37 13.58
N PHE A 492 -12.26 -20.71 12.87
CA PHE A 492 -13.25 -19.83 13.49
C PHE A 492 -14.22 -20.60 14.39
N ALA A 493 -14.69 -21.78 14.00
CA ALA A 493 -15.57 -22.61 14.83
C ALA A 493 -14.87 -23.05 16.13
N LEU A 494 -13.57 -23.35 16.08
CA LEU A 494 -12.77 -23.60 17.28
C LEU A 494 -12.58 -22.33 18.12
N GLY A 495 -12.28 -21.20 17.48
CA GLY A 495 -12.15 -19.90 18.15
C GLY A 495 -13.45 -19.45 18.82
N ASN A 496 -14.59 -19.83 18.25
CA ASN A 496 -15.91 -19.53 18.76
C ASN A 496 -16.18 -20.14 20.14
N LEU A 497 -15.59 -21.32 20.45
CA LEU A 497 -15.67 -21.92 21.79
C LEU A 497 -15.13 -20.96 22.86
N PHE A 498 -13.93 -20.42 22.64
CA PHE A 498 -13.28 -19.49 23.58
C PHE A 498 -14.01 -18.15 23.64
N SER A 499 -14.55 -17.68 22.52
CA SER A 499 -15.42 -16.48 22.47
C SER A 499 -16.67 -16.65 23.34
N ASN A 500 -17.38 -17.76 23.18
CA ASN A 500 -18.57 -18.09 23.97
C ASN A 500 -18.26 -18.19 25.48
N LEU A 501 -17.12 -18.77 25.86
CA LEU A 501 -16.72 -18.83 27.27
C LEU A 501 -16.39 -17.43 27.82
N SER A 502 -15.67 -16.61 27.03
CA SER A 502 -15.30 -15.24 27.38
C SER A 502 -16.49 -14.32 27.59
N ASP A 503 -17.56 -14.48 26.79
CA ASP A 503 -18.80 -13.74 26.97
C ASP A 503 -19.43 -13.99 28.36
N GLY A 504 -19.25 -15.20 28.91
CA GLY A 504 -19.84 -15.60 30.20
C GLY A 504 -19.12 -14.92 31.35
N LEU A 505 -17.79 -14.91 31.28
CA LEU A 505 -16.93 -14.15 32.18
C LEU A 505 -17.26 -12.66 32.12
N THR A 506 -17.42 -12.13 30.90
CA THR A 506 -17.78 -10.72 30.67
C THR A 506 -19.11 -10.35 31.32
N ALA A 507 -20.13 -11.19 31.22
CA ALA A 507 -21.43 -10.97 31.86
C ALA A 507 -21.33 -10.84 33.39
N ILE A 508 -20.41 -11.57 34.03
CA ILE A 508 -20.15 -11.48 35.46
C ILE A 508 -19.51 -10.13 35.83
N PHE A 509 -18.56 -9.64 35.04
CA PHE A 509 -17.98 -8.30 35.27
C PHE A 509 -19.03 -7.19 35.17
N TYR A 510 -19.92 -7.28 34.19
CA TYR A 510 -21.05 -6.35 34.08
C TYR A 510 -22.00 -6.45 35.28
N ALA A 511 -22.30 -7.66 35.77
CA ALA A 511 -23.12 -7.87 36.97
C ALA A 511 -22.52 -7.25 38.25
N HIS A 512 -21.19 -7.11 38.29
CA HIS A 512 -20.46 -6.49 39.41
C HIS A 512 -20.15 -5.01 39.19
N GLU A 513 -20.71 -4.38 38.15
CA GLU A 513 -20.45 -2.96 37.81
C GLU A 513 -18.96 -2.66 37.58
N LYS A 514 -18.22 -3.63 37.01
CA LYS A 514 -16.79 -3.50 36.68
C LYS A 514 -16.54 -3.60 35.17
N ALA A 515 -17.23 -2.77 34.40
CA ALA A 515 -17.19 -2.79 32.93
C ALA A 515 -15.83 -2.39 32.34
N GLU A 516 -14.94 -1.75 33.11
CA GLU A 516 -13.61 -1.36 32.66
C GLU A 516 -12.72 -2.55 32.28
N TYR A 517 -12.87 -3.71 32.93
CA TYR A 517 -12.03 -4.88 32.65
C TYR A 517 -12.39 -5.52 31.30
N PRO A 518 -13.66 -5.87 31.02
CA PRO A 518 -14.02 -6.35 29.69
C PRO A 518 -13.70 -5.34 28.58
N ALA A 519 -13.89 -4.03 28.83
CA ALA A 519 -13.57 -2.99 27.86
C ALA A 519 -12.06 -2.95 27.53
N ALA A 520 -11.21 -2.98 28.55
CA ALA A 520 -9.76 -2.99 28.36
C ALA A 520 -9.28 -4.27 27.64
N ILE A 521 -9.83 -5.42 28.01
CA ILE A 521 -9.48 -6.70 27.38
C ILE A 521 -9.93 -6.70 25.92
N ALA A 522 -11.12 -6.19 25.59
CA ALA A 522 -11.57 -6.06 24.21
C ALA A 522 -10.57 -5.25 23.37
N SER A 523 -10.00 -4.17 23.92
CA SER A 523 -8.95 -3.41 23.23
C SER A 523 -7.65 -4.21 23.05
N ILE A 524 -7.24 -5.00 24.04
CA ILE A 524 -6.09 -5.92 23.89
C ILE A 524 -6.37 -6.97 22.80
N THR A 525 -7.58 -7.53 22.77
CA THR A 525 -8.01 -8.50 21.76
C THR A 525 -7.99 -7.90 20.37
N THR A 526 -8.53 -6.69 20.20
CA THR A 526 -8.50 -5.94 18.94
C THR A 526 -7.07 -5.68 18.50
N LEU A 527 -6.21 -5.13 19.37
CA LEU A 527 -4.79 -4.90 19.04
C LEU A 527 -4.05 -6.18 18.67
N THR A 528 -4.28 -7.28 19.40
CA THR A 528 -3.69 -8.59 19.10
C THR A 528 -4.15 -9.09 17.73
N ARG A 529 -5.46 -9.05 17.47
CA ARG A 529 -6.05 -9.48 16.20
C ARG A 529 -5.51 -8.68 15.03
N VAL A 530 -5.38 -7.37 15.21
CA VAL A 530 -5.03 -6.43 14.15
C VAL A 530 -3.52 -6.44 13.87
N SER A 531 -2.70 -6.55 14.91
CA SER A 531 -1.23 -6.64 14.77
C SER A 531 -0.80 -7.98 14.19
N LEU A 532 -1.28 -9.09 14.77
CA LEU A 532 -0.98 -10.42 14.24
C LEU A 532 -1.68 -10.66 12.89
N GLY A 533 -2.88 -10.11 12.70
CA GLY A 533 -3.61 -10.19 11.44
C GLY A 533 -2.83 -9.52 10.30
N ALA A 534 -2.34 -8.30 10.53
CA ALA A 534 -1.47 -7.62 9.58
C ALA A 534 -0.19 -8.43 9.29
N LEU A 535 0.45 -8.99 10.31
CA LEU A 535 1.63 -9.83 10.14
C LEU A 535 1.35 -11.06 9.27
N THR A 536 0.27 -11.81 9.55
CA THR A 536 -0.07 -13.01 8.77
C THR A 536 -0.42 -12.69 7.31
N LEU A 537 -1.09 -11.56 7.05
CA LEU A 537 -1.37 -11.11 5.69
C LEU A 537 -0.08 -10.74 4.95
N LEU A 538 0.86 -10.08 5.61
CA LEU A 538 2.17 -9.73 5.03
C LEU A 538 3.04 -10.96 4.74
N LEU A 539 2.92 -12.01 5.56
CA LEU A 539 3.58 -13.29 5.33
C LEU A 539 2.89 -14.14 4.24
N GLY A 540 1.80 -13.66 3.65
CA GLY A 540 1.08 -14.36 2.58
C GLY A 540 0.20 -15.52 3.08
N TRP A 541 -0.12 -15.60 4.37
CA TRP A 541 -0.95 -16.68 4.92
C TRP A 541 -2.45 -16.50 4.63
N GLY A 542 -2.83 -15.39 4.01
CA GLY A 542 -4.18 -15.11 3.52
C GLY A 542 -5.25 -15.20 4.61
N ILE A 543 -6.43 -15.70 4.23
CA ILE A 543 -7.60 -15.82 5.11
C ILE A 543 -7.41 -16.86 6.23
N ILE A 544 -6.61 -17.90 6.00
CA ILE A 544 -6.29 -18.93 7.00
C ILE A 544 -5.49 -18.30 8.14
N GLY A 545 -4.51 -17.46 7.82
CA GLY A 545 -3.75 -16.70 8.80
C GLY A 545 -4.65 -15.84 9.68
N LEU A 546 -5.61 -15.13 9.09
CA LEU A 546 -6.59 -14.33 9.83
C LEU A 546 -7.45 -15.17 10.78
N ALA A 547 -7.86 -16.37 10.36
CA ALA A 547 -8.63 -17.27 11.22
C ALA A 547 -7.80 -17.82 12.38
N GLY A 548 -6.53 -18.18 12.13
CA GLY A 548 -5.59 -18.58 13.18
C GLY A 548 -5.37 -17.47 14.21
N VAL A 549 -5.23 -16.23 13.76
CA VAL A 549 -5.12 -15.06 14.64
C VAL A 549 -6.38 -14.86 15.47
N SER A 550 -7.57 -15.03 14.90
CA SER A 550 -8.84 -14.94 15.64
C SER A 550 -8.93 -15.98 16.76
N LEU A 551 -8.53 -17.23 16.48
CA LEU A 551 -8.43 -18.30 17.48
C LEU A 551 -7.49 -17.91 18.63
N VAL A 552 -6.28 -17.44 18.32
CA VAL A 552 -5.30 -17.01 19.33
C VAL A 552 -5.83 -15.82 20.14
N ALA A 553 -6.42 -14.82 19.49
CA ALA A 553 -6.97 -13.65 20.16
C ALA A 553 -8.12 -14.02 21.12
N ASN A 554 -9.01 -14.93 20.71
CA ASN A 554 -10.10 -15.41 21.57
C ASN A 554 -9.59 -16.25 22.75
N LEU A 555 -8.57 -17.09 22.54
CA LEU A 555 -7.93 -17.83 23.61
C LEU A 555 -7.28 -16.90 24.64
N VAL A 556 -6.51 -15.90 24.18
CA VAL A 556 -5.91 -14.88 25.05
C VAL A 556 -6.98 -14.14 25.84
N THR A 557 -8.07 -13.73 25.18
CA THR A 557 -9.22 -13.07 25.82
C THR A 557 -9.77 -13.92 26.96
N PHE A 558 -10.03 -15.20 26.71
CA PHE A 558 -10.55 -16.14 27.69
C PHE A 558 -9.61 -16.30 28.89
N LEU A 559 -8.32 -16.51 28.63
CA LEU A 559 -7.32 -16.72 29.68
C LEU A 559 -7.15 -15.47 30.56
N VAL A 560 -7.07 -14.28 29.96
CA VAL A 560 -6.90 -13.02 30.69
C VAL A 560 -8.15 -12.69 31.49
N LEU A 561 -9.35 -12.82 30.90
CA LEU A 561 -10.62 -12.62 31.64
C LEU A 561 -10.73 -13.58 32.82
N SER A 562 -10.40 -14.85 32.61
CA SER A 562 -10.43 -15.88 33.66
C SER A 562 -9.48 -15.53 34.80
N TYR A 563 -8.25 -15.12 34.47
CA TYR A 563 -7.27 -14.69 35.46
C TYR A 563 -7.75 -13.48 36.27
N ILE A 564 -8.24 -12.43 35.59
CA ILE A 564 -8.73 -11.23 36.28
C ILE A 564 -9.95 -11.56 37.14
N LEU A 565 -10.85 -12.43 36.69
CA LEU A 565 -12.00 -12.86 37.46
C LEU A 565 -11.57 -13.48 38.80
N VAL A 566 -10.60 -14.39 38.75
CA VAL A 566 -10.03 -15.07 39.93
C VAL A 566 -9.38 -14.10 40.91
N VAL A 567 -8.69 -13.07 40.40
CA VAL A 567 -7.96 -12.10 41.22
C VAL A 567 -8.86 -11.00 41.79
N LYS A 568 -9.90 -10.58 41.06
CA LYS A 568 -10.66 -9.34 41.36
C LYS A 568 -12.13 -9.53 41.73
N ILE A 569 -12.73 -10.69 41.47
CA ILE A 569 -14.15 -10.96 41.77
C ILE A 569 -14.28 -12.13 42.74
N PHE A 570 -14.03 -13.36 42.29
CA PHE A 570 -14.12 -14.56 43.13
C PHE A 570 -13.33 -15.73 42.52
N ARG A 571 -12.99 -16.72 43.35
CA ARG A 571 -12.38 -17.98 42.88
C ARG A 571 -13.47 -18.96 42.45
N PRO A 572 -13.50 -19.43 41.19
CA PRO A 572 -14.45 -20.44 40.75
C PRO A 572 -14.31 -21.72 41.59
N ALA A 573 -15.44 -22.26 42.04
CA ALA A 573 -15.49 -23.53 42.74
C ALA A 573 -16.61 -24.40 42.15
N PRO A 574 -16.39 -25.69 41.86
CA PRO A 574 -17.48 -26.54 41.39
C PRO A 574 -18.51 -26.74 42.51
N GLN A 575 -19.64 -26.02 42.46
CA GLN A 575 -20.81 -26.30 43.31
C GLN A 575 -21.75 -27.24 42.55
N VAL A 576 -21.42 -28.54 42.56
CA VAL A 576 -22.31 -29.60 42.08
C VAL A 576 -23.16 -30.04 43.26
N ARG A 577 -24.49 -29.82 43.21
CA ARG A 577 -25.39 -30.42 44.21
C ARG A 577 -25.59 -31.91 43.91
N PRO A 578 -25.57 -32.80 44.92
CA PRO A 578 -26.20 -34.11 44.85
C PRO A 578 -27.72 -33.93 44.68
N GLY A 579 -28.36 -34.84 43.94
CA GLY A 579 -29.79 -34.78 43.62
C GLY A 579 -30.74 -34.64 44.83
N PRO A 580 -32.01 -34.24 44.61
CA PRO A 580 -32.90 -33.83 45.68
C PRO A 580 -33.20 -35.00 46.63
N ALA A 581 -32.83 -34.83 47.90
CA ALA A 581 -33.33 -35.66 48.98
C ALA A 581 -34.85 -35.44 49.12
N LYS A 582 -35.62 -36.52 49.03
CA LYS A 582 -37.04 -36.54 49.39
C LYS A 582 -37.18 -36.02 50.81
N ASN A 583 -37.83 -34.88 51.01
CA ASN A 583 -38.33 -34.51 52.32
C ASN A 583 -39.76 -33.99 52.23
N ASN A 584 -40.63 -34.71 52.94
CA ASN A 584 -42.04 -34.42 53.17
C ASN A 584 -42.18 -33.11 53.97
N GLY A 585 -43.18 -32.30 53.64
CA GLY A 585 -43.60 -31.21 54.52
C GLY A 585 -44.21 -30.03 53.77
N GLY A 586 -45.54 -29.97 53.72
CA GLY A 586 -46.27 -28.96 52.95
C GLY A 586 -46.11 -27.53 53.48
N ARG A 587 -46.01 -26.60 52.53
CA ARG A 587 -46.59 -25.24 52.59
C ARG A 587 -46.68 -24.70 51.17
N LYS A 588 -47.90 -24.41 50.71
CA LYS A 588 -48.18 -23.70 49.44
C LYS A 588 -47.78 -22.22 49.57
N PRO A 589 -47.17 -21.59 48.54
CA PRO A 589 -47.26 -20.16 48.31
C PRO A 589 -48.36 -19.80 47.30
N ALA A 590 -48.89 -18.58 47.43
CA ALA A 590 -49.94 -17.98 46.60
C ALA A 590 -49.41 -17.47 45.24
N PRO A 591 -50.28 -17.15 44.25
CA PRO A 591 -49.94 -17.15 42.84
C PRO A 591 -49.64 -15.75 42.30
N HIS A 592 -48.41 -15.47 41.85
CA HIS A 592 -48.13 -14.41 40.88
C HIS A 592 -46.76 -14.63 40.22
N ALA A 593 -46.79 -15.30 39.06
CA ALA A 593 -45.88 -15.16 37.92
C ALA A 593 -46.06 -16.41 37.05
N GLN A 594 -46.45 -16.24 35.78
CA GLN A 594 -46.35 -17.33 34.82
C GLN A 594 -44.86 -17.69 34.67
N PRO A 595 -44.47 -18.98 34.80
CA PRO A 595 -43.07 -19.37 34.61
C PRO A 595 -42.69 -19.20 33.15
N SER A 596 -41.50 -18.66 32.90
CA SER A 596 -40.94 -18.67 31.55
C SER A 596 -40.44 -20.08 31.24
N ALA A 597 -40.44 -20.49 29.97
CA ALA A 597 -39.96 -21.82 29.56
C ALA A 597 -38.51 -22.15 29.99
N LEU A 598 -37.75 -21.16 30.49
CA LEU A 598 -36.39 -21.32 31.00
C LEU A 598 -36.31 -21.80 32.46
N ASP A 599 -37.38 -21.69 33.25
CA ASP A 599 -37.38 -22.13 34.66
C ASP A 599 -37.27 -23.66 34.79
N HIS A 600 -37.55 -24.40 33.71
CA HIS A 600 -37.37 -25.85 33.64
C HIS A 600 -35.93 -26.29 33.39
N LEU A 601 -35.04 -25.41 32.92
CA LEU A 601 -33.63 -25.73 32.66
C LEU A 601 -32.71 -25.50 33.87
N PHE A 602 -33.18 -24.76 34.89
CA PHE A 602 -32.45 -24.49 36.12
C PHE A 602 -33.36 -24.63 37.35
N PRO A 603 -33.54 -25.84 37.90
CA PRO A 603 -34.36 -26.02 39.10
C PRO A 603 -33.70 -25.38 40.33
N HIS A 604 -34.52 -24.68 41.13
CA HIS A 604 -34.19 -23.91 42.33
C HIS A 604 -33.36 -24.64 43.41
#